data_AF-B0PHC1-F1
#
_entry.id   AF-B0PHC1-F1
#
_cell.length_a   1.000
_cell.length_b   1.000
_cell.length_c   1.000
_cell.angle_alpha   90.00
_cell.angle_beta   90.00
_cell.angle_gamma   90.00
#
_symmetry.space_group_name_H-M   'P 1'
#
loop_
_entity.id
_entity.type
_entity.pdbx_description
1 polymer ?
#
loop_
_entity_poly.entity_id
_entity_poly.type
_entity_poly.pdbx_seq_one_letter_code
_entity_poly.pdbx_strand_id
1 'polypeptide(L)'
;MTFGAFISTRRKEAKLNLRDTAKHLGISNGYLCDIEQGRRPAPEGAFVERISSFLELDKQEHEMLLDLAADSRQTVPADLPDYIRQHDIVRAALRVAKEVDATDEEWKAFMEMLQNRQN
;
A
#
# COMPACT_ATOMS: atom_id res chain seq x y z
N MET A 1 11.03 0.05 6.09
CA MET A 1 11.13 0.95 4.91
C MET A 1 9.89 1.86 4.94
N THR A 2 9.98 3.14 4.57
CA THR A 2 8.82 4.05 4.54
C THR A 2 8.27 4.21 3.11
N PHE A 3 7.02 4.66 2.96
CA PHE A 3 6.42 4.99 1.67
C PHE A 3 7.31 5.91 0.81
N GLY A 4 7.78 7.00 1.41
CA GLY A 4 8.67 7.95 0.75
C GLY A 4 9.99 7.33 0.31
N ALA A 5 10.61 6.53 1.18
CA ALA A 5 11.87 5.87 0.88
C ALA A 5 11.72 4.87 -0.26
N PHE A 6 10.63 4.09 -0.29
CA PHE A 6 10.35 3.13 -1.37
C PHE A 6 10.25 3.85 -2.72
N ILE A 7 9.45 4.92 -2.80
CA ILE A 7 9.32 5.73 -4.01
C ILE A 7 10.66 6.31 -4.45
N SER A 8 11.44 6.86 -3.51
CA SER A 8 12.74 7.46 -3.81
C SER A 8 13.70 6.43 -4.40
N THR A 9 13.72 5.22 -3.82
CA THR A 9 14.55 4.11 -4.30
C THR A 9 14.15 3.73 -5.72
N ARG A 10 12.86 3.41 -5.95
CA ARG A 10 12.34 3.00 -7.27
C ARG A 10 12.56 4.04 -8.35
N ARG A 11 12.30 5.32 -8.03
CA ARG A 11 12.54 6.43 -8.97
C ARG A 11 14.01 6.52 -9.37
N LYS A 12 14.93 6.36 -8.42
CA LYS A 12 16.38 6.43 -8.69
C LYS A 12 16.87 5.22 -9.48
N GLU A 13 16.36 4.03 -9.20
CA GLU A 13 16.66 2.80 -9.95
C GLU A 13 16.21 2.93 -11.41
N ALA A 14 15.03 3.49 -11.64
CA ALA A 14 14.50 3.83 -12.96
C ALA A 14 15.20 5.05 -13.62
N LYS A 15 16.20 5.66 -12.97
CA LYS A 15 16.92 6.87 -13.42
C LYS A 15 16.01 8.05 -13.74
N LEU A 16 14.86 8.12 -13.07
CA LEU A 16 13.88 9.18 -13.23
C LEU A 16 14.27 10.38 -12.36
N ASN A 17 14.25 11.58 -12.93
CA ASN A 17 14.52 12.78 -12.15
C ASN A 17 13.26 13.26 -11.41
N LEU A 18 13.47 13.92 -10.28
CA LEU A 18 12.41 14.35 -9.37
C LEU A 18 11.41 15.32 -10.05
N ARG A 19 11.88 16.18 -10.96
CA ARG A 19 11.05 17.19 -11.63
C ARG A 19 10.05 16.53 -12.58
N ASP A 20 10.51 15.60 -13.40
CA ASP A 20 9.66 14.91 -14.38
C ASP A 20 8.68 13.97 -13.69
N THR A 21 9.12 13.29 -12.63
CA THR A 21 8.21 12.49 -11.79
C THR A 21 7.13 13.35 -11.16
N ALA A 22 7.47 14.48 -10.53
CA ALA A 22 6.49 15.36 -9.91
C ALA A 22 5.48 15.89 -10.95
N LYS A 23 5.96 16.27 -12.14
CA LYS A 23 5.13 16.69 -13.26
C LYS A 23 4.16 15.58 -13.70
N HIS A 24 4.64 14.35 -13.84
CA HIS A 24 3.80 13.20 -14.21
C HIS A 24 2.72 12.92 -13.15
N LEU A 25 3.10 13.00 -11.87
CA LEU A 25 2.20 12.80 -10.74
C LEU A 25 1.25 13.99 -10.49
N GLY A 26 1.38 15.08 -11.26
CA GLY A 26 0.55 16.28 -11.10
C GLY A 26 0.72 16.98 -9.76
N ILE A 27 1.91 16.90 -9.16
CA ILE A 27 2.25 17.53 -7.88
C ILE A 27 3.49 18.42 -8.00
N SER A 28 3.72 19.27 -6.99
CA SER A 28 4.93 20.10 -6.96
C SER A 28 6.17 19.26 -6.64
N ASN A 29 7.32 19.69 -7.16
CA ASN A 29 8.61 19.04 -6.89
C ASN A 29 8.94 19.06 -5.38
N GLY A 30 8.67 20.18 -4.70
CA GLY A 30 8.81 20.29 -3.25
C GLY A 30 7.93 19.29 -2.50
N TYR A 31 6.69 19.09 -2.92
CA TYR A 31 5.80 18.13 -2.29
C TYR A 31 6.26 16.68 -2.49
N LEU A 32 6.74 16.32 -3.69
CA LEU A 32 7.33 15.00 -3.92
C LEU A 32 8.60 14.79 -3.07
N CYS A 33 9.44 15.82 -2.93
CA CYS A 33 10.62 15.78 -2.06
C CYS A 33 10.24 15.53 -0.59
N ASP A 34 9.24 16.24 -0.09
CA ASP A 34 8.73 16.08 1.28
C ASP A 34 8.16 14.68 1.52
N ILE A 35 7.46 14.11 0.53
CA ILE A 35 6.97 12.73 0.56
C ILE A 35 8.15 11.75 0.60
N GLU A 36 9.11 11.86 -0.32
CA GLU A 36 10.28 10.96 -0.38
C GLU A 36 11.11 10.98 0.90
N GLN A 37 11.15 12.10 1.59
CA GLN A 37 11.85 12.27 2.87
C GLN A 37 11.01 11.88 4.09
N GLY A 38 9.78 11.42 3.89
CA GLY A 38 8.87 11.01 4.97
C GLY A 38 8.35 12.18 5.81
N ARG A 39 8.48 13.43 5.36
CA ARG A 39 7.92 14.61 6.04
C ARG A 39 6.41 14.73 5.83
N ARG A 40 5.88 14.06 4.80
CA ARG A 40 4.46 14.03 4.47
C ARG A 40 4.01 12.58 4.28
N PRO A 41 2.78 12.25 4.70
CA PRO A 41 2.19 10.94 4.43
C PRO A 41 1.88 10.78 2.94
N ALA A 42 1.55 9.56 2.53
CA ALA A 42 1.13 9.26 1.18
C ALA A 42 -0.14 10.05 0.80
N PRO A 43 -0.16 10.77 -0.34
CA PRO A 43 -1.35 11.45 -0.82
C PRO A 43 -2.52 10.47 -1.05
N GLU A 44 -3.74 10.96 -0.90
CA GLU A 44 -4.97 10.20 -1.12
C GLU A 44 -5.37 10.12 -2.60
N GLY A 45 -6.44 9.37 -2.86
CA GLY A 45 -7.03 9.20 -4.18
C GLY A 45 -6.12 8.43 -5.14
N ALA A 46 -6.14 8.80 -6.41
CA ALA A 46 -5.41 8.10 -7.47
C ALA A 46 -3.88 8.33 -7.45
N PHE A 47 -3.29 8.84 -6.37
CA PHE A 47 -1.84 9.07 -6.32
C PHE A 47 -1.05 7.75 -6.33
N VAL A 48 -1.44 6.80 -5.48
CA VAL A 48 -0.78 5.49 -5.38
C VAL A 48 -0.85 4.75 -6.71
N GLU A 49 -2.01 4.73 -7.36
CA GLU A 49 -2.18 4.15 -8.69
C GLU A 49 -1.30 4.80 -9.76
N ARG A 50 -1.26 6.14 -9.78
CA ARG A 50 -0.45 6.88 -10.76
C ARG A 50 1.03 6.61 -10.59
N ILE A 51 1.52 6.60 -9.35
CA ILE A 51 2.95 6.36 -9.12
C ILE A 51 3.33 4.89 -9.33
N SER A 52 2.44 3.96 -8.99
CA SER A 52 2.61 2.54 -9.29
C SER A 52 2.73 2.30 -10.79
N SER A 53 1.81 2.89 -11.57
CA SER A 53 1.82 2.79 -13.04
C SER A 53 3.06 3.45 -13.64
N PHE A 54 3.44 4.63 -13.12
CA PHE A 54 4.58 5.38 -13.62
C PHE A 54 5.94 4.71 -13.35
N LEU A 55 6.05 4.00 -12.22
CA LEU A 55 7.24 3.24 -11.86
C LEU A 55 7.20 1.80 -12.41
N GLU A 56 6.15 1.45 -13.15
CA GLU A 56 5.94 0.11 -13.72
C GLU A 56 6.07 -1.01 -12.68
N LEU A 57 5.51 -0.78 -11.49
CA LEU A 57 5.58 -1.73 -10.39
C LEU A 57 4.82 -3.01 -10.73
N ASP A 58 5.39 -4.15 -10.37
CA ASP A 58 4.68 -5.41 -10.44
C ASP A 58 3.58 -5.51 -9.35
N LYS A 59 2.85 -6.62 -9.36
CA LYS A 59 1.75 -6.85 -8.41
C LYS A 59 2.23 -6.82 -6.95
N GLN A 60 3.34 -7.50 -6.64
CA GLN A 60 3.85 -7.59 -5.27
C GLN A 60 4.36 -6.22 -4.78
N GLU A 61 5.00 -5.49 -5.68
CA GLU A 61 5.50 -4.14 -5.42
C GLU A 61 4.37 -3.13 -5.23
N HIS A 62 3.29 -3.29 -5.98
CA HIS A 62 2.07 -2.51 -5.83
C HIS A 62 1.37 -2.76 -4.49
N GLU A 63 1.21 -4.04 -4.10
CA GLU A 63 0.65 -4.42 -2.78
C GLU A 63 1.50 -3.84 -1.64
N MET A 64 2.83 -3.96 -1.74
CA MET A 64 3.76 -3.33 -0.80
C MET A 64 3.60 -1.81 -0.76
N LEU A 65 3.41 -1.16 -1.91
CA LEU A 65 3.20 0.29 -1.97
C LEU A 65 1.89 0.71 -1.30
N LEU A 66 0.82 -0.08 -1.45
CA LEU A 66 -0.47 0.14 -0.77
C LEU A 66 -0.32 0.02 0.75
N ASP A 67 0.39 -1.00 1.24
CA ASP A 67 0.67 -1.19 2.67
C ASP A 67 1.47 -0.02 3.25
N LEU A 68 2.54 0.40 2.56
CA LEU A 68 3.36 1.54 2.99
C LEU A 68 2.56 2.85 2.99
N ALA A 69 1.66 3.04 2.02
CA ALA A 69 0.80 4.20 1.97
C ALA A 69 -0.20 4.21 3.13
N ALA A 70 -0.78 3.05 3.44
CA ALA A 70 -1.70 2.83 4.53
C ALA A 70 -1.05 3.12 5.89
N ASP A 71 0.14 2.56 6.13
CA ASP A 71 0.95 2.79 7.32
C ASP A 71 1.28 4.28 7.50
N SER A 72 1.69 4.96 6.42
CA SER A 72 2.00 6.39 6.47
C SER A 72 0.81 7.26 6.89
N ARG A 73 -0.42 6.80 6.64
CA ARG A 73 -1.68 7.48 6.97
C ARG A 73 -2.35 6.93 8.23
N GLN A 74 -1.82 5.85 8.82
CA GLN A 74 -2.48 5.08 9.89
C GLN A 74 -3.89 4.61 9.49
N THR A 75 -4.01 4.11 8.26
CA THR A 75 -5.26 3.61 7.65
C THR A 75 -5.08 2.17 7.19
N VAL A 76 -6.16 1.51 6.75
CA VAL A 76 -6.06 0.23 6.03
C VAL A 76 -5.67 0.47 4.55
N PRO A 77 -4.97 -0.48 3.90
CA PRO A 77 -4.67 -0.45 2.46
C PRO A 77 -5.90 -0.12 1.61
N ALA A 78 -5.74 0.71 0.58
CA ALA A 78 -6.86 1.34 -0.12
C ALA A 78 -7.75 0.36 -0.91
N ASP A 79 -7.24 -0.83 -1.20
CA ASP A 79 -7.91 -1.93 -1.89
C ASP A 79 -8.81 -2.79 -0.99
N LEU A 80 -8.55 -2.80 0.32
CA LEU A 80 -9.28 -3.64 1.28
C LEU A 80 -10.66 -3.09 1.75
N PRO A 81 -10.88 -1.77 1.94
CA PRO A 81 -12.12 -1.22 2.48
C PRO A 81 -13.38 -1.70 1.79
N ASP A 82 -13.39 -1.71 0.45
CA ASP A 82 -14.59 -2.11 -0.29
C ASP A 82 -14.86 -3.61 -0.16
N TYR A 83 -13.81 -4.44 -0.17
CA TYR A 83 -13.94 -5.87 0.09
C TYR A 83 -14.51 -6.13 1.49
N ILE A 84 -13.92 -5.51 2.52
CA ILE A 84 -14.39 -5.63 3.90
C ILE A 84 -15.84 -5.13 4.03
N ARG A 85 -16.19 -4.02 3.37
CA ARG A 85 -17.54 -3.44 3.43
C ARG A 85 -18.58 -4.32 2.76
N GLN A 86 -18.25 -4.98 1.65
CA GLN A 86 -19.18 -5.79 0.85
C GLN A 86 -19.40 -7.20 1.44
N HIS A 87 -18.50 -7.70 2.29
CA HIS A 87 -18.57 -9.04 2.84
C HIS A 87 -18.81 -9.04 4.36
N ASP A 88 -20.07 -9.22 4.76
CA ASP A 88 -20.48 -9.30 6.18
C ASP A 88 -19.68 -10.32 6.98
N ILE A 89 -19.40 -11.48 6.37
CA ILE A 89 -18.63 -12.56 6.99
C ILE A 89 -17.19 -12.15 7.30
N VAL A 90 -16.56 -11.33 6.44
CA VAL A 90 -15.20 -10.83 6.66
C VAL A 90 -15.18 -9.89 7.87
N ARG A 91 -16.19 -9.00 7.97
CA ARG A 91 -16.33 -8.10 9.14
C ARG A 91 -16.58 -8.88 10.43
N ALA A 92 -17.41 -9.91 10.38
CA ALA A 92 -17.66 -10.79 11.51
C ALA A 92 -16.39 -11.53 11.94
N ALA A 93 -15.66 -12.12 10.97
CA ALA A 93 -14.40 -12.82 11.23
C ALA A 93 -13.34 -11.91 11.87
N LEU A 94 -13.16 -10.68 11.35
CA LEU A 94 -12.23 -9.70 11.92
C LEU A 94 -12.61 -9.30 13.36
N ARG A 95 -13.91 -9.22 13.68
CA ARG A 95 -14.36 -8.94 15.06
C ARG A 95 -14.06 -10.10 16.00
N VAL A 96 -14.37 -11.33 15.59
CA VAL A 96 -14.09 -12.53 16.38
C VAL A 96 -12.59 -12.67 16.61
N ALA A 97 -11.77 -12.54 15.55
CA ALA A 97 -10.32 -12.61 15.66
C ALA A 97 -9.75 -11.57 16.62
N LYS A 98 -10.31 -10.35 16.62
CA LYS A 98 -9.94 -9.31 17.59
C LYS A 98 -10.35 -9.64 19.02
N GLU A 99 -11.53 -10.25 19.22
CA GLU A 99 -12.02 -10.63 20.55
C GLU A 99 -11.20 -11.76 21.19
N VAL A 100 -10.72 -12.70 20.38
CA VAL A 100 -9.93 -13.85 20.85
C VAL A 100 -8.41 -13.60 20.84
N ASP A 101 -7.97 -12.40 20.44
CA ASP A 101 -6.56 -12.04 20.25
C ASP A 101 -5.82 -13.04 19.35
N ALA A 102 -6.42 -13.30 18.17
CA ALA A 102 -5.95 -14.32 17.24
C ALA A 102 -4.47 -14.12 16.86
N THR A 103 -3.68 -15.18 16.95
CA THR A 103 -2.22 -15.09 16.77
C THR A 103 -1.83 -15.08 15.30
N ASP A 104 -0.60 -14.61 15.01
CA ASP A 104 -0.03 -14.67 13.66
C ASP A 104 0.01 -16.10 13.11
N GLU A 105 0.17 -17.13 13.96
CA GLU A 105 0.12 -18.52 13.53
C GLU A 105 -1.27 -18.93 13.05
N GLU A 106 -2.34 -18.52 13.74
CA GLU A 106 -3.72 -18.82 13.36
C GLU A 106 -4.08 -18.14 12.03
N TRP A 107 -3.65 -16.89 11.85
CA TRP A 107 -3.82 -16.18 10.58
C TRP A 107 -3.04 -16.82 9.43
N LYS A 108 -1.81 -17.28 9.67
CA LYS A 108 -1.02 -18.02 8.68
C LYS A 108 -1.70 -19.32 8.28
N ALA A 109 -2.17 -20.11 9.25
CA ALA A 109 -2.90 -21.34 8.96
C ALA A 109 -4.18 -21.09 8.14
N PHE A 110 -4.91 -20.00 8.45
CA PHE A 110 -6.07 -19.58 7.68
C PHE A 110 -5.70 -19.18 6.23
N MET A 111 -4.63 -18.41 6.04
CA MET A 111 -4.16 -18.03 4.69
C MET A 111 -3.71 -19.25 3.88
N GLU A 112 -2.97 -20.18 4.49
CA GLU A 112 -2.56 -21.43 3.85
C GLU A 112 -3.76 -22.28 3.43
N MET A 113 -4.79 -22.37 4.28
CA MET A 113 -6.04 -23.06 3.94
C MET A 113 -6.71 -22.46 2.68
N LEU A 114 -6.68 -21.13 2.51
CA LEU A 114 -7.25 -20.46 1.34
C LEU A 114 -6.40 -20.67 0.08
N GLN A 115 -5.07 -20.60 0.19
CA GLN A 115 -4.16 -20.80 -0.93
C GLN A 115 -4.21 -22.24 -1.47
N ASN A 116 -4.31 -23.24 -0.59
CA ASN A 116 -4.40 -24.65 -0.98
C ASN A 116 -5.68 -25.02 -1.74
N ARG A 117 -6.71 -24.16 -1.76
CA ARG A 117 -7.93 -24.34 -2.56
C ARG A 117 -7.81 -23.81 -3.99
N GLN A 118 -6.80 -22.99 -4.28
CA GLN A 118 -6.57 -22.43 -5.62
C GLN A 118 -5.63 -23.28 -6.48
N ASN A 119 -5.03 -24.32 -5.89
CA ASN A 119 -4.30 -25.39 -6.60
C ASN A 119 -5.21 -26.61 -6.82
#